data_AF-A0A6J5U0D7-F1
#
_entry.id   AF-A0A6J5U0D7-F1
#
_cell.length_a   1.000
_cell.length_b   1.000
_cell.length_c   1.000
_cell.angle_alpha   90.00
_cell.angle_beta   90.00
_cell.angle_gamma   90.00
#
_symmetry.space_group_name_H-M   'P 1'
#
loop_
_entity.id
_entity.type
_entity.pdbx_description
1 polymer ?
#
loop_
_entity_poly.entity_id
_entity_poly.type
_entity_poly.pdbx_seq_one_letter_code
_entity_poly.pdbx_strand_id
1 'polypeptide(L)'
;MTKQSNNEVNTSDNGVEEDGSPMSLNKEGSQSMNNQSKRKRDAGSSDEEKIVTVLEKLFEASGKRIQMVTEAMIKGNENRFDIAKELKKMGSSPLDQIAALKLILKKPQNISMFMSLDDDIKKVFVEQLLIDNA
;
A
#
# COMPACT_ATOMS: atom_id res chain seq x y z
N MET A 1 39.71 10.25 -18.45
CA MET A 1 40.17 10.44 -17.06
C MET A 1 39.43 9.48 -16.15
N THR A 2 40.10 8.37 -15.83
CA THR A 2 39.79 7.41 -14.78
C THR A 2 40.25 7.98 -13.44
N LYS A 3 39.43 7.90 -12.39
CA LYS A 3 39.90 7.78 -10.99
C LYS A 3 38.92 6.93 -10.18
N GLN A 4 39.18 5.62 -10.15
CA GLN A 4 38.95 4.81 -8.96
C GLN A 4 39.91 5.30 -7.86
N SER A 5 39.52 5.22 -6.59
CA SER A 5 40.47 5.28 -5.48
C SER A 5 40.04 4.28 -4.41
N ASN A 6 40.80 3.18 -4.35
CA ASN A 6 40.90 2.26 -3.23
C ASN A 6 41.96 2.80 -2.25
N ASN A 7 41.81 2.50 -0.95
CA ASN A 7 42.85 1.98 -0.04
C ASN A 7 42.27 1.99 1.39
N GLU A 8 42.03 0.84 2.03
CA GLU A 8 43.00 -0.06 2.69
C GLU A 8 43.70 0.54 3.93
N VAL A 9 43.24 0.03 5.08
CA VAL A 9 43.98 -0.61 6.20
C VAL A 9 45.42 -0.16 6.46
N ASN A 10 45.68 0.26 7.71
CA ASN A 10 46.90 -0.03 8.47
C ASN A 10 46.57 0.12 9.97
N THR A 11 46.50 -0.96 10.75
CA THR A 11 47.56 -1.72 11.44
C THR A 11 48.14 -1.04 12.69
N SER A 12 47.83 -1.69 13.83
CA SER A 12 48.72 -2.06 14.96
C SER A 12 49.43 -0.99 15.79
N ASP A 13 49.18 -1.03 17.10
CA ASP A 13 50.20 -1.03 18.17
C ASP A 13 49.52 -1.40 19.51
N ASN A 14 49.50 -2.66 19.94
CA ASN A 14 50.44 -3.38 20.81
C ASN A 14 50.73 -2.73 22.18
N GLY A 15 50.37 -3.43 23.26
CA GLY A 15 50.65 -3.07 24.64
C GLY A 15 50.29 -4.23 25.58
N VAL A 16 51.21 -5.20 25.67
CA VAL A 16 51.21 -6.34 26.59
C VAL A 16 51.50 -5.86 28.00
N GLU A 17 50.71 -6.28 28.99
CA GLU A 17 51.17 -6.53 30.36
C GLU A 17 50.40 -7.74 30.90
N GLU A 18 51.12 -8.84 31.01
CA GLU A 18 50.80 -10.06 31.77
C GLU A 18 51.09 -9.76 33.24
N ASP A 19 50.26 -10.25 34.18
CA ASP A 19 50.66 -10.85 35.48
C ASP A 19 49.53 -10.77 36.52
N GLY A 20 49.40 -11.83 37.31
CA GLY A 20 48.69 -11.80 38.59
C GLY A 20 47.31 -12.43 38.61
N SER A 21 47.22 -13.76 38.46
CA SER A 21 46.14 -14.50 39.12
C SER A 21 46.36 -14.46 40.64
N PRO A 22 45.44 -13.92 41.47
CA PRO A 22 45.43 -14.27 42.87
C PRO A 22 44.58 -15.53 43.02
N MET A 23 45.28 -16.65 43.19
CA MET A 23 44.73 -17.86 43.81
C MET A 23 44.09 -17.46 45.15
N SER A 24 42.76 -17.41 45.22
CA SER A 24 42.06 -17.34 46.51
C SER A 24 41.54 -18.73 46.87
N LEU A 25 42.38 -19.46 47.61
CA LEU A 25 41.96 -20.58 48.44
C LEU A 25 40.88 -20.09 49.40
N ASN A 26 39.65 -20.62 49.30
CA ASN A 26 38.80 -20.66 50.47
C ASN A 26 38.03 -21.99 50.57
N LYS A 27 38.13 -22.53 51.78
CA LYS A 27 37.74 -23.86 52.24
C LYS A 27 36.23 -24.08 52.20
N GLU A 28 35.90 -25.34 52.00
CA GLU A 28 34.74 -26.10 52.48
C GLU A 28 33.63 -25.37 53.25
N GLY A 29 32.42 -25.65 52.77
CA GLY A 29 31.27 -25.86 53.65
C GLY A 29 30.31 -24.69 53.71
N SER A 30 29.22 -24.75 52.94
CA SER A 30 27.91 -24.22 53.31
C SER A 30 26.87 -24.65 52.28
N GLN A 31 25.84 -25.37 52.73
CA GLN A 31 24.68 -25.78 51.97
C GLN A 31 24.06 -24.57 51.25
N SER A 32 24.13 -24.55 49.91
CA SER A 32 23.32 -23.60 49.13
C SER A 32 21.96 -24.23 48.89
N MET A 33 20.98 -23.76 49.65
CA MET A 33 19.59 -24.13 49.47
C MET A 33 19.12 -23.75 48.06
N ASN A 34 18.43 -24.71 47.45
CA ASN A 34 17.80 -24.66 46.15
C ASN A 34 16.76 -23.51 46.09
N ASN A 35 17.21 -22.29 45.79
CA ASN A 35 16.30 -21.19 45.44
C ASN A 35 15.95 -21.31 43.96
N GLN A 36 14.99 -22.19 43.65
CA GLN A 36 14.21 -22.06 42.43
C GLN A 36 13.44 -20.74 42.50
N SER A 37 14.07 -19.67 42.04
CA SER A 37 13.40 -18.43 41.67
C SER A 37 12.46 -18.75 40.50
N LYS A 38 11.26 -19.25 40.82
CA LYS A 38 10.14 -19.23 39.89
C LYS A 38 9.77 -17.77 39.70
N ARG A 39 10.43 -17.11 38.74
CA ARG A 39 9.94 -15.85 38.19
C ARG A 39 8.49 -16.08 37.81
N LYS A 40 7.57 -15.45 38.53
CA LYS A 40 6.18 -15.29 38.08
C LYS A 40 6.29 -14.58 36.73
N ARG A 41 6.04 -15.31 35.64
CA ARG A 41 5.76 -14.68 34.36
C ARG A 41 4.45 -13.95 34.58
N ASP A 42 4.55 -12.63 34.62
CA ASP A 42 3.38 -11.77 34.68
C ASP A 42 2.53 -12.11 33.46
N ALA A 43 1.31 -12.61 33.70
CA ALA A 43 0.33 -12.83 32.64
C ALA A 43 -0.29 -11.47 32.25
N GLY A 44 0.58 -10.50 31.95
CA GLY A 44 0.18 -9.24 31.33
C GLY A 44 0.01 -9.51 29.85
N SER A 45 -1.21 -9.24 29.33
CA SER A 45 -1.62 -9.29 27.92
C SER A 45 -0.55 -9.84 26.98
N SER A 46 -0.73 -11.11 26.59
CA SER A 46 0.21 -11.84 25.73
C SER A 46 0.57 -10.97 24.53
N ASP A 47 1.83 -10.98 24.11
CA ASP A 47 2.24 -10.29 22.89
C ASP A 47 1.40 -10.74 21.67
N GLU A 48 0.81 -11.94 21.74
CA GLU A 48 -0.20 -12.45 20.80
C GLU A 48 -1.46 -11.55 20.73
N GLU A 49 -1.99 -11.07 21.85
CA GLU A 49 -3.17 -10.18 21.89
C GLU A 49 -2.85 -8.82 21.25
N LYS A 50 -1.63 -8.31 21.45
CA LYS A 50 -1.15 -7.09 20.80
C LYS A 50 -1.04 -7.28 19.29
N ILE A 51 -0.52 -8.43 18.86
CA ILE A 51 -0.41 -8.78 17.43
C ILE A 51 -1.81 -8.84 16.79
N VAL A 52 -2.76 -9.52 17.43
CA VAL A 52 -4.15 -9.60 16.95
C VAL A 52 -4.75 -8.21 16.82
N THR A 53 -4.59 -7.36 17.83
CA THR A 53 -5.10 -5.98 17.80
C THR A 53 -4.51 -5.15 16.65
N VAL A 54 -3.22 -5.33 16.36
CA VAL A 54 -2.56 -4.63 15.25
C VAL A 54 -3.07 -5.14 13.90
N LEU A 55 -3.27 -6.45 13.75
CA LEU A 55 -3.82 -7.03 12.54
C LEU A 55 -5.26 -6.59 12.29
N GLU A 56 -6.11 -6.55 13.32
CA GLU A 56 -7.49 -6.04 13.22
C GLU A 56 -7.50 -4.60 12.71
N LYS A 57 -6.68 -3.73 13.27
CA LYS A 57 -6.53 -2.34 12.81
C LYS A 57 -6.06 -2.25 11.36
N LEU A 58 -5.11 -3.11 10.97
CA LEU A 58 -4.61 -3.18 9.60
C LEU A 58 -5.73 -3.60 8.63
N PHE A 59 -6.49 -4.64 8.98
CA PHE A 59 -7.61 -5.12 8.17
C PHE A 59 -8.72 -4.08 8.07
N GLU A 60 -9.06 -3.40 9.16
CA GLU A 60 -10.07 -2.34 9.14
C GLU A 60 -9.64 -1.16 8.26
N ALA A 61 -8.38 -0.72 8.39
CA ALA A 61 -7.82 0.34 7.55
C ALA A 61 -7.69 -0.08 6.08
N SER A 62 -7.46 -1.36 5.80
CA SER A 62 -7.46 -1.93 4.45
C SER A 62 -8.87 -1.97 3.86
N GLY A 63 -9.84 -2.48 4.63
CA GLY A 63 -11.25 -2.57 4.24
C GLY A 63 -11.85 -1.22 3.89
N LYS A 64 -11.60 -0.19 4.72
CA LYS A 64 -12.03 1.19 4.44
C LYS A 64 -11.45 1.73 3.13
N ARG A 65 -10.17 1.45 2.84
CA ARG A 65 -9.52 1.87 1.59
C ARG A 65 -10.11 1.16 0.38
N ILE A 66 -10.33 -0.16 0.46
CA ILE A 66 -10.96 -0.94 -0.60
C ILE A 66 -12.38 -0.46 -0.86
N GLN A 67 -13.15 -0.18 0.20
CA GLN A 67 -14.48 0.38 0.09
C GLN A 67 -14.44 1.74 -0.63
N MET A 68 -13.55 2.64 -0.23
CA MET A 68 -13.40 3.96 -0.85
C MET A 68 -13.00 3.88 -2.33
N VAL A 69 -12.11 2.96 -2.70
CA VAL A 69 -11.77 2.68 -4.11
C VAL A 69 -12.99 2.17 -4.88
N THR A 70 -13.76 1.27 -4.27
CA THR A 70 -14.97 0.70 -4.89
C THR A 70 -16.05 1.77 -5.06
N GLU A 71 -16.26 2.63 -4.06
CA GLU A 71 -17.18 3.76 -4.12
C GLU A 71 -16.76 4.76 -5.20
N ALA A 72 -15.47 5.07 -5.35
CA ALA A 72 -14.96 5.91 -6.42
C ALA A 72 -15.21 5.29 -7.81
N MET A 73 -15.15 3.95 -7.95
CA MET A 73 -15.54 3.26 -9.18
C MET A 73 -17.05 3.33 -9.44
N ILE A 74 -17.88 3.26 -8.38
CA ILE A 74 -19.35 3.28 -8.47
C ILE A 74 -19.90 4.70 -8.68
N LYS A 75 -19.22 5.74 -8.17
CA LYS A 75 -19.58 7.17 -8.35
C LYS A 75 -19.65 7.62 -9.81
N GLY A 76 -19.34 6.74 -10.76
CA GLY A 76 -19.61 6.89 -12.18
C GLY A 76 -21.06 7.17 -12.59
N ASN A 77 -22.03 7.27 -11.66
CA ASN A 77 -23.39 7.79 -11.91
C ASN A 77 -23.38 9.23 -12.44
N GLU A 78 -22.62 10.13 -11.80
CA GLU A 78 -22.53 11.55 -12.19
C GLU A 78 -22.09 11.67 -13.66
N ASN A 79 -21.09 10.86 -14.03
CA ASN A 79 -20.62 10.74 -15.42
C ASN A 79 -21.73 10.31 -16.39
N ARG A 80 -22.68 9.46 -15.99
CA ARG A 80 -23.77 9.02 -16.90
C ARG A 80 -24.68 10.19 -17.26
N PHE A 81 -25.07 10.98 -16.27
CA PHE A 81 -25.94 12.12 -16.48
C PHE A 81 -25.24 13.21 -17.30
N ASP A 82 -23.98 13.49 -16.97
CA ASP A 82 -23.19 14.48 -17.69
C ASP A 82 -22.93 14.05 -19.13
N ILE A 83 -22.58 12.78 -19.38
CA ILE A 83 -22.45 12.24 -20.74
C ILE A 83 -23.77 12.35 -21.49
N ALA A 84 -24.89 11.97 -20.88
CA ALA A 84 -26.20 12.06 -21.54
C ALA A 84 -26.57 13.50 -21.91
N LYS A 85 -26.24 14.48 -21.05
CA LYS A 85 -26.44 15.90 -21.32
C LYS A 85 -25.57 16.39 -22.47
N GLU A 86 -24.31 15.99 -22.50
CA GLU A 86 -23.37 16.30 -23.60
C GLU A 86 -23.82 15.66 -24.92
N LEU A 87 -24.22 14.38 -24.93
CA LEU A 87 -24.76 13.70 -26.11
C LEU A 87 -26.03 14.40 -26.63
N LYS A 88 -26.89 14.86 -25.73
CA LYS A 88 -28.07 15.65 -26.11
C LYS A 88 -27.69 16.99 -26.72
N LYS A 89 -26.66 17.67 -26.18
CA LYS A 89 -26.15 18.96 -26.70
C LYS A 89 -25.60 18.84 -28.12
N MET A 90 -25.03 17.69 -28.48
CA MET A 90 -24.49 17.41 -29.82
C MET A 90 -25.55 17.22 -30.91
N GLY A 91 -26.82 17.08 -30.54
CA GLY A 91 -27.92 16.92 -31.50
C GLY A 91 -27.99 15.55 -32.17
N SER A 92 -27.35 14.52 -31.60
CA SER A 92 -27.43 13.13 -32.09
C SER A 92 -28.86 12.58 -31.98
N SER A 93 -29.23 11.58 -32.78
CA SER A 93 -30.56 10.97 -32.69
C SER A 93 -30.75 10.27 -31.33
N PRO A 94 -31.99 10.12 -30.80
CA PRO A 94 -32.20 9.42 -29.53
C PRO A 94 -31.65 7.99 -29.51
N LEU A 95 -31.66 7.30 -30.66
CA LEU A 95 -31.11 5.94 -30.78
C LEU A 95 -29.58 5.96 -30.66
N ASP A 96 -28.93 6.90 -31.36
CA ASP A 96 -27.47 7.08 -31.32
C ASP A 96 -27.01 7.53 -29.95
N GLN A 97 -27.77 8.40 -29.26
CA GLN A 97 -27.49 8.79 -27.88
C GLN A 97 -27.48 7.57 -26.95
N ILE A 98 -28.46 6.68 -27.07
CA ILE A 98 -28.54 5.47 -26.25
C ILE A 98 -27.39 4.50 -26.58
N ALA A 99 -27.08 4.31 -27.86
CA ALA A 99 -26.00 3.44 -28.31
C ALA A 99 -24.63 3.96 -27.83
N ALA A 100 -24.36 5.26 -28.06
CA ALA A 100 -23.13 5.91 -27.63
C ALA A 100 -22.98 5.87 -26.11
N LEU A 101 -24.04 6.18 -25.36
CA LEU A 101 -24.01 6.12 -23.90
C LEU A 101 -23.67 4.71 -23.40
N LYS A 102 -24.27 3.66 -23.98
CA LYS A 102 -23.93 2.26 -23.65
C LYS A 102 -22.46 1.95 -23.94
N LEU A 103 -21.95 2.37 -25.10
CA LEU A 103 -20.56 2.10 -25.52
C LEU A 103 -19.53 2.86 -24.67
N ILE A 104 -19.82 4.12 -24.31
CA ILE A 104 -18.95 4.93 -23.44
C ILE A 104 -18.93 4.33 -22.04
N LEU A 105 -20.09 3.99 -21.48
CA LEU A 105 -20.19 3.43 -20.12
C LEU A 105 -19.64 1.99 -20.01
N LYS A 106 -19.51 1.27 -21.13
CA LYS A 106 -18.93 -0.09 -21.16
C LYS A 106 -17.45 -0.11 -20.76
N LYS A 107 -16.71 0.99 -20.97
CA LYS A 107 -15.28 1.08 -20.67
C LYS A 107 -14.97 2.36 -19.87
N PRO A 108 -14.42 2.27 -18.64
CA PRO A 108 -14.07 3.45 -17.85
C PRO A 108 -13.13 4.44 -18.57
N GLN A 109 -12.24 3.92 -19.44
CA GLN A 109 -11.34 4.72 -20.26
C GLN A 109 -12.08 5.66 -21.23
N ASN A 110 -13.20 5.20 -21.81
CA ASN A 110 -14.01 6.00 -22.73
C ASN A 110 -14.67 7.17 -22.00
N ILE A 111 -15.09 6.98 -20.74
CA ILE A 111 -15.65 8.06 -19.91
C ILE A 111 -14.59 9.15 -19.71
N SER A 112 -13.41 8.76 -19.23
CA SER A 112 -12.33 9.72 -18.98
C SER A 112 -11.90 10.46 -20.24
N MET A 113 -11.79 9.74 -21.36
CA MET A 113 -11.44 10.35 -22.64
C MET A 113 -12.54 11.32 -23.07
N PHE A 114 -13.79 10.87 -23.16
CA PHE A 114 -14.93 11.70 -23.60
C PHE A 114 -15.08 12.99 -22.78
N MET A 115 -14.92 12.92 -21.46
CA MET A 115 -15.03 14.10 -20.59
C MET A 115 -13.89 15.10 -20.75
N SER A 116 -12.74 14.68 -21.26
CA SER A 116 -11.57 15.54 -21.47
C SER A 116 -11.54 16.24 -22.82
N LEU A 117 -12.42 15.85 -23.76
CA LEU A 117 -12.44 16.39 -25.12
C LEU A 117 -13.20 17.72 -25.19
N ASP A 118 -12.81 18.57 -26.13
CA ASP A 118 -13.59 19.73 -26.53
C ASP A 118 -14.87 19.31 -27.27
N ASP A 119 -15.89 20.16 -27.27
CA ASP A 119 -17.22 19.85 -27.81
C ASP A 119 -17.21 19.36 -29.26
N ASP A 120 -16.39 19.98 -30.12
CA ASP A 120 -16.26 19.60 -31.53
C ASP A 120 -15.66 18.19 -31.67
N ILE A 121 -14.68 17.86 -30.82
CA ILE A 121 -13.98 16.56 -30.85
C ILE A 121 -14.82 15.46 -30.22
N LYS A 122 -15.62 15.76 -29.18
CA LYS A 122 -16.56 14.81 -28.59
C LYS A 122 -17.54 14.27 -29.62
N LYS A 123 -18.03 15.12 -30.53
CA LYS A 123 -18.94 14.71 -31.60
C LYS A 123 -18.29 13.69 -32.53
N VAL A 124 -17.09 13.99 -33.02
CA VAL A 124 -16.31 13.07 -33.87
C VAL A 124 -16.01 11.76 -33.15
N PHE A 125 -15.67 11.82 -31.86
CA PHE A 125 -15.45 10.63 -31.03
C PHE A 125 -16.70 9.74 -30.97
N VAL A 126 -17.88 10.33 -30.78
CA VAL A 126 -19.15 9.58 -30.73
C VAL A 126 -19.47 8.95 -32.09
N GLU A 127 -19.30 9.69 -33.17
CA GLU A 127 -19.53 9.19 -34.53
C GLU A 127 -18.60 8.00 -34.84
N GLN A 128 -17.30 8.13 -34.56
CA GLN A 128 -16.35 7.05 -34.74
C GLN A 128 -16.69 5.84 -33.87
N LEU A 129 -17.04 6.08 -32.60
CA LEU A 129 -17.39 5.02 -31.66
C LEU A 129 -18.62 4.23 -32.14
N LEU A 130 -19.61 4.90 -32.74
CA LEU A 130 -20.78 4.26 -33.31
C LEU A 130 -20.44 3.48 -34.59
N ILE A 131 -19.63 4.06 -35.49
CA ILE A 131 -19.19 3.39 -36.73
C ILE A 131 -18.40 2.11 -36.42
N ASP A 132 -17.49 2.15 -35.45
CA ASP A 132 -16.66 0.99 -35.06
C ASP A 132 -17.47 -0.14 -34.41
N ASN A 133 -18.71 0.14 -34.00
CA ASN A 133 -19.60 -0.79 -33.29
C ASN A 133 -20.96 -0.98 -33.99
N ALA A 134 -21.06 -0.60 -35.27
CA ALA A 134 -22.24 -0.76 -36.12
C ALA A 134 -22.36 -2.18 -36.70
#